data_AF-M7SQT2-F1
#
_entry.id   AF-M7SQT2-F1
#
_cell.length_a   1.000
_cell.length_b   1.000
_cell.length_c   1.000
_cell.angle_alpha   90.00
_cell.angle_beta   90.00
_cell.angle_gamma   90.00
#
_symmetry.space_group_name_H-M   'P 1'
#
loop_
_entity.id
_entity.type
_entity.pdbx_description
1 polymer ?
#
loop_
_entity_poly.entity_id
_entity_poly.type
_entity_poly.pdbx_seq_one_letter_code
_entity_poly.pdbx_strand_id
1 'polypeptide(L)'
;MNATDIFKGELLKELAKEEDQKKLVSRWNALSQKCSDNDLTMETLFSWYSTYLNPVTSKEKTEKRLVTWFKNLNKTPLEYLKGVEDFYNAYGEVLEMQDRYAYLLSYVTSDYWRVILCASILHHYSDQDIEALKELLVKFYYQNWVAGRTNSKIKQTCCNIINALKEKKSIENIASIVKKYLDNNNVTQHFKENLEGKTAKKNSWVKPVLILVNYFMSDNANPAYIKMDDDLHVERILPENPDPSSQWVKDFSEEERGLYTHSLANLTLLGGTKNTQAPNLDFKEKKEIYMGNAVKLGKDKRGREKTFKVMTCYKMTIDVAQCTEWTPKSLEKRKEELIQKIESVLTL
;
A
#
# COMPACT_ATOMS: atom_id res chain seq x y z
N MET A 1 -8.17 -21.96 -21.06
CA MET A 1 -9.37 -21.16 -21.32
C MET A 1 -9.72 -20.48 -20.01
N ASN A 2 -9.68 -19.16 -19.94
CA ASN A 2 -9.96 -18.42 -18.70
C ASN A 2 -11.47 -18.11 -18.58
N ALA A 3 -11.94 -17.70 -17.39
CA ALA A 3 -13.36 -17.45 -17.14
C ALA A 3 -13.95 -16.35 -18.04
N THR A 4 -13.14 -15.35 -18.40
CA THR A 4 -13.55 -14.26 -19.28
C THR A 4 -13.71 -14.67 -20.74
N ASP A 5 -12.93 -15.63 -21.23
CA ASP A 5 -13.06 -16.18 -22.59
C ASP A 5 -14.38 -16.93 -22.74
N ILE A 6 -14.75 -17.72 -21.71
CA ILE A 6 -16.03 -18.43 -21.68
C ILE A 6 -17.19 -17.42 -21.66
N PHE A 7 -17.09 -16.39 -20.80
CA PHE A 7 -18.10 -15.34 -20.72
C PHE A 7 -18.24 -14.54 -22.03
N LYS A 8 -17.13 -14.26 -22.74
CA LYS A 8 -17.16 -13.65 -24.09
C LYS A 8 -17.97 -14.53 -25.06
N GLY A 9 -17.79 -15.85 -25.00
CA GLY A 9 -18.56 -16.80 -25.80
C GLY A 9 -20.06 -16.73 -25.51
N GLU A 10 -20.46 -16.63 -24.25
CA GLU A 10 -21.88 -16.44 -23.86
C GLU A 10 -22.45 -15.12 -24.40
N LEU A 11 -21.71 -14.02 -24.28
CA LEU A 11 -22.12 -12.72 -24.82
C LEU A 11 -22.31 -12.74 -26.35
N LEU A 12 -21.47 -13.49 -27.08
CA LEU A 12 -21.58 -13.61 -28.53
C LEU A 12 -22.82 -14.41 -28.96
N LYS A 13 -23.24 -15.43 -28.19
CA LYS A 13 -24.44 -16.24 -28.48
C LYS A 13 -25.73 -15.42 -28.39
N GLU A 14 -25.76 -14.40 -27.54
CA GLU A 14 -26.91 -13.50 -27.37
C GLU A 14 -27.03 -12.46 -28.50
N LEU A 15 -26.02 -12.32 -29.36
CA LEU A 15 -26.03 -11.39 -30.50
C LEU A 15 -26.48 -12.11 -31.77
N ALA A 16 -27.64 -11.74 -32.31
CA ALA A 16 -28.17 -12.33 -33.54
C ALA A 16 -27.47 -11.83 -34.83
N LYS A 17 -26.91 -10.61 -34.82
CA LYS A 17 -26.31 -9.98 -36.01
C LYS A 17 -24.80 -10.17 -36.04
N GLU A 18 -24.27 -10.63 -37.17
CA GLU A 18 -22.82 -10.80 -37.38
C GLU A 18 -22.04 -9.49 -37.21
N GLU A 19 -22.62 -8.36 -37.62
CA GLU A 19 -22.02 -7.03 -37.43
C GLU A 19 -21.81 -6.70 -35.95
N ASP A 20 -22.82 -6.96 -35.11
CA ASP A 20 -22.73 -6.73 -33.66
C ASP A 20 -21.71 -7.67 -33.00
N GLN A 21 -21.63 -8.93 -33.46
CA GLN A 21 -20.60 -9.88 -33.01
C GLN A 21 -19.19 -9.36 -33.35
N LYS A 22 -18.96 -8.92 -34.59
CA LYS A 22 -17.68 -8.32 -35.02
C LYS A 22 -17.32 -7.09 -34.18
N LYS A 23 -18.31 -6.23 -33.92
CA LYS A 23 -18.15 -5.04 -33.06
C LYS A 23 -17.76 -5.41 -31.63
N LEU A 24 -18.40 -6.41 -31.04
CA LEU A 24 -18.08 -6.89 -29.69
C LEU A 24 -16.66 -7.45 -29.64
N VAL A 25 -16.25 -8.28 -30.61
CA VAL A 25 -14.89 -8.84 -30.67
C VAL A 25 -13.83 -7.76 -30.78
N SER A 26 -14.05 -6.77 -31.66
CA SER A 26 -13.11 -5.65 -31.85
C SER A 26 -12.91 -4.84 -30.56
N ARG A 27 -14.01 -4.42 -29.91
CA ARG A 27 -13.98 -3.67 -28.65
C ARG A 27 -13.35 -4.46 -27.51
N TRP A 28 -13.68 -5.75 -27.41
CA TRP A 28 -13.09 -6.64 -26.42
C TRP A 28 -11.57 -6.73 -26.55
N ASN A 29 -11.07 -6.90 -27.78
CA ASN A 29 -9.63 -7.01 -28.03
C ASN A 29 -8.91 -5.69 -27.72
N ALA A 30 -9.52 -4.55 -28.08
CA ALA A 30 -8.97 -3.23 -27.73
C ALA A 30 -8.91 -3.02 -26.20
N LEU A 31 -9.96 -3.39 -25.48
CA LEU A 31 -9.97 -3.34 -24.01
C LEU A 31 -8.93 -4.28 -23.40
N SER A 32 -8.78 -5.48 -23.95
CA SER A 32 -7.76 -6.44 -23.51
C SER A 32 -6.35 -5.88 -23.68
N GLN A 33 -6.07 -5.20 -24.79
CA GLN A 33 -4.78 -4.56 -25.02
C GLN A 33 -4.53 -3.46 -23.98
N LYS A 34 -5.50 -2.57 -23.78
CA LYS A 34 -5.44 -1.52 -22.75
C LYS A 34 -5.17 -2.07 -21.35
N CYS A 35 -5.77 -3.20 -20.99
CA CYS A 35 -5.49 -3.87 -19.73
C CYS A 35 -4.02 -4.34 -19.67
N SER A 36 -3.53 -5.01 -20.72
CA SER A 36 -2.15 -5.49 -20.78
C SER A 36 -1.12 -4.36 -20.70
N ASP A 37 -1.39 -3.21 -21.34
CA ASP A 37 -0.51 -2.04 -21.29
C ASP A 37 -0.36 -1.45 -19.88
N ASN A 38 -1.27 -1.81 -18.95
CA ASN A 38 -1.29 -1.34 -17.56
C ASN A 38 -1.13 -2.48 -16.54
N ASP A 39 -0.47 -3.58 -16.94
CA ASP A 39 -0.23 -4.77 -16.09
C ASP A 39 -1.51 -5.35 -15.45
N LEU A 40 -2.66 -5.19 -16.12
CA LEU A 40 -3.97 -5.67 -15.70
C LEU A 40 -4.44 -6.82 -16.59
N THR A 41 -5.13 -7.81 -16.02
CA THR A 41 -5.79 -8.86 -16.80
C THR A 41 -7.27 -8.54 -16.99
N MET A 42 -7.85 -9.01 -18.10
CA MET A 42 -9.30 -8.94 -18.33
C MET A 42 -10.09 -9.63 -17.21
N GLU A 43 -9.58 -10.75 -16.69
CA GLU A 43 -10.23 -11.46 -15.57
C GLU A 43 -10.31 -10.60 -14.31
N THR A 44 -9.22 -9.90 -13.97
CA THR A 44 -9.18 -8.96 -12.85
C THR A 44 -10.17 -7.81 -13.06
N LEU A 45 -10.16 -7.17 -14.24
CA LEU A 45 -11.07 -6.06 -14.56
C LEU A 45 -12.55 -6.48 -14.42
N PHE A 46 -12.94 -7.61 -15.01
CA PHE A 46 -14.31 -8.11 -14.93
C PHE A 46 -14.69 -8.51 -13.50
N SER A 47 -13.73 -9.01 -12.70
CA SER A 47 -13.95 -9.29 -11.29
C SER A 47 -14.19 -8.02 -10.47
N TRP A 48 -13.45 -6.94 -10.74
CA TRP A 48 -13.65 -5.64 -10.11
C TRP A 48 -14.98 -5.02 -10.51
N TYR A 49 -15.30 -5.01 -11.81
CA TYR A 49 -16.59 -4.52 -12.30
C TYR A 49 -17.77 -5.32 -11.72
N SER A 50 -17.64 -6.65 -11.58
CA SER A 50 -18.65 -7.47 -10.90
C SER A 50 -18.83 -7.06 -9.43
N THR A 51 -17.73 -6.79 -8.73
CA THR A 51 -17.74 -6.33 -7.34
C THR A 51 -18.43 -4.96 -7.23
N TYR A 52 -18.19 -4.06 -8.18
CA TYR A 52 -18.87 -2.78 -8.26
C TYR A 52 -20.38 -2.92 -8.51
N LEU A 53 -20.78 -3.74 -9.49
CA LEU A 53 -22.18 -3.97 -9.81
C LEU A 53 -22.95 -4.59 -8.64
N ASN A 54 -22.35 -5.59 -7.99
CA ASN A 54 -22.93 -6.30 -6.87
C ASN A 54 -21.92 -6.55 -5.75
N PRO A 55 -21.77 -5.59 -4.83
CA PRO A 55 -20.80 -5.66 -3.75
C PRO A 55 -21.31 -6.60 -2.65
N VAL A 56 -21.17 -7.90 -2.87
CA VAL A 56 -21.53 -8.94 -1.88
C VAL A 56 -20.38 -9.92 -1.65
N THR A 57 -20.35 -10.50 -0.46
CA THR A 57 -19.41 -11.58 -0.13
C THR A 57 -19.92 -12.91 -0.70
N SER A 58 -19.66 -13.16 -1.98
CA SER A 58 -19.97 -14.46 -2.60
C SER A 58 -18.77 -15.43 -2.54
N LYS A 59 -19.07 -16.72 -2.39
CA LYS A 59 -18.15 -17.86 -2.61
C LYS A 59 -18.29 -18.49 -4.01
N GLU A 60 -19.19 -17.94 -4.83
CA GLU A 60 -19.48 -18.45 -6.17
C GLU A 60 -18.30 -18.28 -7.13
N LYS A 61 -18.15 -19.19 -8.09
CA LYS A 61 -17.14 -19.09 -9.15
C LYS A 61 -17.37 -17.84 -10.00
N THR A 62 -16.29 -17.14 -10.35
CA THR A 62 -16.31 -15.86 -11.09
C THR A 62 -17.13 -15.91 -12.37
N GLU A 63 -17.00 -16.96 -13.18
CA GLU A 63 -17.76 -17.14 -14.43
C GLU A 63 -19.27 -17.19 -14.19
N LYS A 64 -19.73 -18.02 -13.24
CA LYS A 64 -21.15 -18.13 -12.90
C LYS A 64 -21.71 -16.81 -12.39
N ARG A 65 -20.91 -16.09 -11.60
CA ARG A 65 -21.25 -14.76 -11.12
C ARG A 65 -21.41 -13.77 -12.28
N LEU A 66 -20.48 -13.76 -13.24
CA LEU A 66 -20.55 -12.91 -14.43
C LEU A 66 -21.81 -13.18 -15.26
N VAL A 67 -22.08 -14.45 -15.58
CA VAL A 67 -23.26 -14.85 -16.36
C VAL A 67 -24.56 -14.49 -15.63
N THR A 68 -24.63 -14.77 -14.33
CA THR A 68 -25.82 -14.44 -13.51
C THR A 68 -26.07 -12.94 -13.48
N TRP A 69 -25.02 -12.12 -13.31
CA TRP A 69 -25.18 -10.67 -13.28
C TRP A 69 -25.51 -10.07 -14.63
N PHE A 70 -24.95 -10.59 -15.72
CA PHE A 70 -25.36 -10.20 -17.06
C PHE A 70 -26.86 -10.41 -17.28
N LYS A 71 -27.38 -11.59 -16.92
CA LYS A 71 -28.81 -11.91 -17.01
C LYS A 71 -29.67 -10.98 -16.14
N ASN A 72 -29.25 -10.71 -14.91
CA ASN A 72 -29.99 -9.84 -13.99
C ASN A 72 -30.03 -8.38 -14.42
N LEU A 73 -29.00 -7.88 -15.12
CA LEU A 73 -28.95 -6.50 -15.59
C LEU A 73 -29.89 -6.23 -16.76
N ASN A 74 -30.34 -7.28 -17.46
CA ASN A 74 -31.20 -7.18 -18.65
C ASN A 74 -30.68 -6.16 -19.69
N LYS A 75 -29.36 -6.16 -19.91
CA LYS A 75 -28.67 -5.30 -20.89
C LYS A 75 -28.23 -6.11 -22.10
N THR A 76 -28.11 -5.47 -23.26
CA THR A 76 -27.48 -6.10 -24.43
C THR A 76 -25.99 -6.36 -24.16
N PRO A 77 -25.36 -7.34 -24.84
CA PRO A 77 -23.93 -7.59 -24.71
C PRO A 77 -23.04 -6.35 -24.96
N LEU A 78 -23.41 -5.50 -25.93
CA LEU A 78 -22.66 -4.28 -26.26
C LEU A 78 -22.80 -3.18 -25.19
N GLU A 79 -23.95 -3.08 -24.53
CA GLU A 79 -24.17 -2.18 -23.39
C GLU A 79 -23.48 -2.66 -22.11
N TYR A 80 -23.47 -3.98 -21.87
CA TYR A 80 -22.71 -4.56 -20.77
C TYR A 80 -21.22 -4.25 -20.93
N LEU A 81 -20.65 -4.52 -22.13
CA LEU A 81 -19.26 -4.22 -22.42
C LEU A 81 -18.96 -2.72 -22.31
N LYS A 82 -19.89 -1.86 -22.71
CA LYS A 82 -19.75 -0.41 -22.52
C LYS A 82 -19.58 -0.04 -21.03
N GLY A 83 -20.36 -0.64 -20.13
CA GLY A 83 -20.18 -0.43 -18.69
C GLY A 83 -18.83 -0.91 -18.16
N VAL A 84 -18.28 -2.00 -18.71
CA VAL A 84 -16.91 -2.45 -18.37
C VAL A 84 -15.87 -1.45 -18.85
N GLU A 85 -16.01 -0.93 -20.08
CA GLU A 85 -15.12 0.10 -20.62
C GLU A 85 -15.17 1.40 -19.80
N ASP A 86 -16.36 1.81 -19.38
CA ASP A 86 -16.53 3.01 -18.53
C ASP A 86 -15.86 2.80 -17.16
N PHE A 87 -15.99 1.60 -16.58
CA PHE A 87 -15.26 1.24 -15.36
C PHE A 87 -13.75 1.22 -15.56
N TYR A 88 -13.26 0.71 -16.69
CA TYR A 88 -11.84 0.76 -17.02
C TYR A 88 -11.32 2.20 -17.17
N ASN A 89 -12.09 3.10 -17.79
CA ASN A 89 -11.71 4.50 -17.90
C ASN A 89 -11.58 5.16 -16.51
N ALA A 90 -12.53 4.90 -15.61
CA ALA A 90 -12.42 5.34 -14.21
C ALA A 90 -11.20 4.74 -13.51
N TYR A 91 -10.84 3.49 -13.81
CA TYR A 91 -9.59 2.91 -13.31
C TYR A 91 -8.33 3.59 -13.89
N GLY A 92 -8.38 4.03 -15.15
CA GLY A 92 -7.34 4.85 -15.75
C GLY A 92 -7.09 6.14 -14.96
N GLU A 93 -8.15 6.85 -14.56
CA GLU A 93 -8.05 8.02 -13.69
C GLU A 93 -7.43 7.68 -12.33
N VAL A 94 -7.76 6.53 -11.74
CA VAL A 94 -7.15 6.06 -10.48
C VAL A 94 -5.64 5.79 -10.64
N LEU A 95 -5.20 5.27 -11.79
CA LEU A 95 -3.78 5.03 -12.08
C LEU A 95 -2.99 6.33 -12.23
N GLU A 96 -3.63 7.39 -12.69
CA GLU A 96 -3.02 8.71 -12.89
C GLU A 96 -2.88 9.52 -11.60
N MET A 97 -3.46 9.07 -10.47
CA MET A 97 -3.33 9.74 -9.19
C MET A 97 -1.88 9.69 -8.67
N GLN A 98 -1.28 10.87 -8.47
CA GLN A 98 0.12 11.05 -8.08
C GLN A 98 0.29 11.74 -6.73
N ASP A 99 -0.53 11.35 -5.75
CA ASP A 99 -0.47 11.86 -4.39
C ASP A 99 -0.05 10.79 -3.38
N ARG A 100 0.36 11.23 -2.19
CA ARG A 100 0.82 10.35 -1.11
C ARG A 100 -0.21 9.30 -0.70
N TYR A 101 -1.52 9.59 -0.73
CA TYR A 101 -2.54 8.65 -0.29
C TYR A 101 -2.78 7.58 -1.37
N ALA A 102 -2.82 7.95 -2.65
CA ALA A 102 -2.87 7.00 -3.76
C ALA A 102 -1.68 6.03 -3.72
N TYR A 103 -0.46 6.53 -3.50
CA TYR A 103 0.72 5.69 -3.33
C TYR A 103 0.63 4.78 -2.10
N LEU A 104 0.12 5.28 -0.97
CA LEU A 104 -0.05 4.46 0.21
C LEU A 104 -1.06 3.33 0.00
N LEU A 105 -2.13 3.59 -0.75
CA LEU A 105 -3.12 2.58 -1.14
C LEU A 105 -2.54 1.56 -2.11
N SER A 106 -1.63 1.95 -3.02
CA SER A 106 -1.03 1.00 -3.97
C SER A 106 -0.18 -0.08 -3.30
N TYR A 107 0.29 0.13 -2.06
CA TYR A 107 0.98 -0.91 -1.29
C TYR A 107 0.02 -1.91 -0.63
N VAL A 108 -1.28 -1.60 -0.55
CA VAL A 108 -2.28 -2.48 0.06
C VAL A 108 -2.57 -3.65 -0.87
N THR A 109 -2.42 -4.87 -0.36
CA THR A 109 -2.61 -6.12 -1.15
C THR A 109 -4.03 -6.35 -1.65
N SER A 110 -5.01 -5.67 -1.07
CA SER A 110 -6.43 -5.81 -1.40
C SER A 110 -6.82 -4.91 -2.56
N ASP A 111 -7.49 -5.43 -3.59
CA ASP A 111 -7.94 -4.60 -4.72
C ASP A 111 -9.19 -3.76 -4.44
N TYR A 112 -9.85 -3.92 -3.28
CA TYR A 112 -11.12 -3.23 -3.01
C TYR A 112 -11.00 -1.71 -3.05
N TRP A 113 -9.85 -1.14 -2.69
CA TRP A 113 -9.65 0.30 -2.75
C TRP A 113 -9.77 0.82 -4.19
N ARG A 114 -9.31 0.05 -5.19
CA ARG A 114 -9.46 0.40 -6.61
C ARG A 114 -10.93 0.46 -6.99
N VAL A 115 -11.69 -0.56 -6.60
CA VAL A 115 -13.14 -0.62 -6.88
C VAL A 115 -13.89 0.53 -6.20
N ILE A 116 -13.51 0.87 -4.97
CA ILE A 116 -14.09 1.98 -4.20
C ILE A 116 -13.81 3.32 -4.91
N LEU A 117 -12.56 3.57 -5.32
CA LEU A 117 -12.21 4.81 -6.03
C LEU A 117 -12.89 4.89 -7.41
N CYS A 118 -12.90 3.80 -8.19
CA CYS A 118 -13.67 3.74 -9.44
C CYS A 118 -15.15 4.04 -9.21
N ALA A 119 -15.75 3.52 -8.13
CA ALA A 119 -17.14 3.81 -7.79
C ALA A 119 -17.36 5.29 -7.47
N SER A 120 -16.43 5.95 -6.77
CA SER A 120 -16.54 7.39 -6.50
C SER A 120 -16.48 8.23 -7.78
N ILE A 121 -15.61 7.88 -8.73
CA ILE A 121 -15.47 8.56 -10.02
C ILE A 121 -16.75 8.36 -10.87
N LEU A 122 -17.21 7.11 -11.00
CA LEU A 122 -18.41 6.76 -11.77
C LEU A 122 -19.70 7.40 -11.22
N HIS A 123 -19.71 7.73 -9.93
CA HIS A 123 -20.83 8.40 -9.28
C HIS A 123 -20.64 9.91 -9.09
N HIS A 124 -19.61 10.49 -9.72
CA HIS A 124 -19.35 11.93 -9.80
C HIS A 124 -19.17 12.61 -8.45
N TYR A 125 -18.43 11.97 -7.54
CA TYR A 125 -17.94 12.65 -6.33
C TYR A 125 -16.92 13.73 -6.73
N SER A 126 -16.87 14.80 -5.93
CA SER A 126 -15.94 15.91 -6.19
C SER A 126 -14.49 15.49 -5.92
N ASP A 127 -13.52 16.24 -6.47
CA ASP A 127 -12.10 16.01 -6.17
C ASP A 127 -11.83 16.05 -4.66
N GLN A 128 -12.48 16.97 -3.94
CA GLN A 128 -12.36 17.07 -2.48
C GLN A 128 -12.91 15.83 -1.77
N ASP A 129 -14.04 15.28 -2.22
CA ASP A 129 -14.60 14.06 -1.67
C ASP A 129 -13.69 12.85 -1.94
N ILE A 130 -13.09 12.78 -3.13
CA ILE A 130 -12.16 11.72 -3.53
C ILE A 130 -10.88 11.79 -2.68
N GLU A 131 -10.34 12.99 -2.44
CA GLU A 131 -9.22 13.18 -1.50
C GLU A 131 -9.59 12.68 -0.10
N ALA A 132 -10.70 13.16 0.46
CA ALA A 132 -11.16 12.73 1.79
C ALA A 132 -11.41 11.21 1.87
N LEU A 133 -11.90 10.61 0.79
CA LEU A 133 -12.07 9.16 0.67
C LEU A 133 -10.73 8.44 0.68
N LYS A 134 -9.71 8.89 -0.06
CA LYS A 134 -8.36 8.29 -0.03
C LYS A 134 -7.76 8.34 1.37
N GLU A 135 -7.88 9.46 2.07
CA GLU A 135 -7.41 9.59 3.45
C GLU A 135 -8.09 8.57 4.37
N LEU A 136 -9.42 8.47 4.28
CA LEU A 136 -10.22 7.52 5.05
C LEU A 136 -9.83 6.06 4.76
N LEU A 137 -9.59 5.73 3.49
CA LEU A 137 -9.18 4.38 3.09
C LEU A 137 -7.78 4.05 3.60
N VAL A 138 -6.83 4.99 3.57
CA VAL A 138 -5.49 4.77 4.16
C VAL A 138 -5.61 4.46 5.64
N LYS A 139 -6.40 5.24 6.41
CA LYS A 139 -6.70 4.96 7.83
C LYS A 139 -7.27 3.55 8.01
N PHE A 140 -8.30 3.21 7.24
CA PHE A 140 -8.97 1.92 7.31
C PHE A 140 -8.03 0.75 7.01
N TYR A 141 -7.32 0.77 5.89
CA TYR A 141 -6.49 -0.35 5.46
C TYR A 141 -5.24 -0.52 6.33
N TYR A 142 -4.55 0.58 6.69
CA TYR A 142 -3.32 0.47 7.48
C TYR A 142 -3.60 0.05 8.92
N GLN A 143 -4.67 0.56 9.56
CA GLN A 143 -5.05 0.07 10.89
C GLN A 143 -5.34 -1.44 10.88
N ASN A 144 -6.10 -1.92 9.88
CA ASN A 144 -6.37 -3.36 9.73
C ASN A 144 -5.09 -4.17 9.46
N TRP A 145 -4.19 -3.66 8.62
CA TRP A 145 -2.95 -4.34 8.27
C TRP A 145 -2.03 -4.51 9.48
N VAL A 146 -1.80 -3.42 10.22
CA VAL A 146 -0.99 -3.44 11.44
C VAL A 146 -1.65 -4.28 12.54
N ALA A 147 -2.98 -4.24 12.66
CA ALA A 147 -3.75 -5.10 13.58
C ALA A 147 -3.82 -6.59 13.14
N GLY A 148 -3.16 -6.99 12.04
CA GLY A 148 -3.12 -8.37 11.57
C GLY A 148 -4.45 -8.91 11.04
N ARG A 149 -5.34 -8.02 10.58
CA ARG A 149 -6.63 -8.42 9.98
C ARG A 149 -6.44 -8.86 8.54
N THR A 150 -7.12 -9.93 8.15
CA THR A 150 -7.06 -10.49 6.79
C THR A 150 -8.02 -9.77 5.85
N ASN A 151 -7.73 -9.82 4.55
CA ASN A 151 -8.62 -9.27 3.50
C ASN A 151 -10.06 -9.82 3.60
N SER A 152 -10.24 -11.06 4.04
CA SER A 152 -11.57 -11.65 4.27
C SER A 152 -12.36 -10.95 5.37
N LYS A 153 -11.71 -10.44 6.42
CA LYS A 153 -12.35 -9.76 7.56
C LYS A 153 -12.83 -8.34 7.22
N ILE A 154 -12.17 -7.68 6.26
CA ILE A 154 -12.51 -6.31 5.83
C ILE A 154 -13.44 -6.27 4.61
N LYS A 155 -13.61 -7.40 3.92
CA LYS A 155 -14.35 -7.52 2.65
C LYS A 155 -15.78 -6.96 2.75
N GLN A 156 -16.51 -7.29 3.80
CA GLN A 156 -17.89 -6.82 3.96
C GLN A 156 -17.97 -5.29 4.13
N THR A 157 -17.04 -4.70 4.88
CA THR A 157 -16.97 -3.25 5.04
C THR A 157 -16.65 -2.57 3.71
N CYS A 158 -15.74 -3.13 2.91
CA CYS A 158 -15.46 -2.63 1.56
C CYS A 158 -16.72 -2.66 0.68
N CYS A 159 -17.50 -3.75 0.73
CA CYS A 159 -18.78 -3.86 0.03
C CYS A 159 -19.79 -2.78 0.49
N ASN A 160 -19.86 -2.53 1.79
CA ASN A 160 -20.75 -1.51 2.35
C ASN A 160 -20.36 -0.10 1.89
N ILE A 161 -19.06 0.20 1.79
CA ILE A 161 -18.55 1.47 1.24
C ILE A 161 -18.96 1.63 -0.22
N ILE A 162 -18.80 0.58 -1.04
CA ILE A 162 -19.20 0.61 -2.46
C ILE A 162 -20.72 0.87 -2.58
N ASN A 163 -21.55 0.22 -1.76
CA ASN A 163 -22.99 0.48 -1.75
C ASN A 163 -23.32 1.94 -1.38
N ALA A 164 -22.70 2.46 -0.31
CA ALA A 164 -22.89 3.84 0.12
C ALA A 164 -22.50 4.85 -0.97
N LEU A 165 -21.39 4.60 -1.69
CA LEU A 165 -20.98 5.43 -2.82
C LEU A 165 -22.03 5.43 -3.94
N LYS A 166 -22.54 4.25 -4.30
CA LYS A 166 -23.56 4.09 -5.36
C LYS A 166 -24.88 4.77 -5.00
N GLU A 167 -25.22 4.78 -3.72
CA GLU A 167 -26.37 5.52 -3.16
C GLU A 167 -26.11 7.03 -2.99
N LYS A 168 -24.96 7.53 -3.44
CA LYS A 168 -24.55 8.94 -3.33
C LYS A 168 -24.53 9.48 -1.89
N LYS A 169 -24.15 8.63 -0.93
CA LYS A 169 -23.99 9.03 0.48
C LYS A 169 -22.74 9.90 0.65
N SER A 170 -22.80 10.89 1.53
CA SER A 170 -21.65 11.75 1.80
C SER A 170 -20.45 11.00 2.38
N ILE A 171 -19.24 11.59 2.28
CA ILE A 171 -18.02 11.01 2.84
C ILE A 171 -18.12 10.81 4.36
N GLU A 172 -18.86 11.67 5.09
CA GLU A 172 -19.09 11.51 6.53
C GLU A 172 -19.90 10.25 6.87
N ASN A 173 -20.89 9.91 6.02
CA ASN A 173 -21.64 8.66 6.17
C ASN A 173 -20.72 7.46 5.94
N ILE A 174 -19.82 7.53 4.96
CA ILE A 174 -18.83 6.49 4.68
C ILE A 174 -17.84 6.36 5.85
N ALA A 175 -17.36 7.48 6.39
CA ALA A 175 -16.50 7.50 7.57
C ALA A 175 -17.19 6.84 8.78
N SER A 176 -18.50 7.03 8.93
CA SER A 176 -19.29 6.38 9.98
C SER A 176 -19.36 4.85 9.81
N ILE A 177 -19.43 4.34 8.57
CA ILE A 177 -19.34 2.90 8.28
C ILE A 177 -17.98 2.35 8.73
N VAL A 178 -16.89 3.05 8.38
CA VAL A 178 -15.52 2.66 8.75
C VAL A 178 -15.34 2.69 10.27
N LYS A 179 -15.74 3.77 10.93
CA LYS A 179 -15.64 3.93 12.38
C LYS A 179 -16.37 2.83 13.13
N LYS A 180 -17.64 2.57 12.77
CA LYS A 180 -18.43 1.49 13.36
C LYS A 180 -17.74 0.13 13.20
N TYR A 181 -17.09 -0.13 12.06
CA TYR A 181 -16.33 -1.36 11.88
C TYR A 181 -15.11 -1.44 12.80
N LEU A 182 -14.31 -0.37 12.87
CA LEU A 182 -13.09 -0.35 13.69
C LEU A 182 -13.41 -0.54 15.18
N ASP A 183 -14.44 0.15 15.67
CA ASP A 183 -14.92 0.08 17.04
C ASP A 183 -15.42 -1.34 17.39
N ASN A 184 -16.35 -1.89 16.59
CA ASN A 184 -16.94 -3.21 16.86
C ASN A 184 -15.93 -4.37 16.82
N ASN A 185 -14.77 -4.18 16.18
CA ASN A 185 -13.76 -5.22 16.00
C ASN A 185 -12.48 -4.94 16.80
N ASN A 186 -12.47 -3.92 17.67
CA ASN A 186 -11.31 -3.48 18.44
C ASN A 186 -10.05 -3.31 17.57
N VAL A 187 -10.20 -2.86 16.32
CA VAL A 187 -9.08 -2.80 15.37
C VAL A 187 -8.09 -1.74 15.81
N THR A 188 -8.58 -0.57 16.23
CA THR A 188 -7.73 0.54 16.68
C THR A 188 -6.92 0.18 17.92
N GLN A 189 -7.49 -0.60 18.85
CA GLN A 189 -6.75 -1.07 20.02
C GLN A 189 -5.58 -1.98 19.61
N HIS A 190 -5.84 -3.03 18.81
CA HIS A 190 -4.78 -3.93 18.35
C HIS A 190 -3.76 -3.25 17.44
N PHE A 191 -4.18 -2.23 16.69
CA PHE A 191 -3.28 -1.38 15.92
C PHE A 191 -2.25 -0.69 16.84
N LYS A 192 -2.70 -0.06 17.94
CA LYS A 192 -1.83 0.60 18.92
C LYS A 192 -0.90 -0.40 19.63
N GLU A 193 -1.46 -1.50 20.13
CA GLU A 193 -0.70 -2.57 20.80
C GLU A 193 0.44 -3.11 19.90
N ASN A 194 0.16 -3.29 18.61
CA ASN A 194 1.15 -3.80 17.65
C ASN A 194 2.21 -2.76 17.24
N LEU A 195 1.90 -1.45 17.29
CA LEU A 195 2.88 -0.40 17.06
C LEU A 195 3.86 -0.25 18.23
N GLU A 196 3.36 -0.38 19.46
CA GLU A 196 4.15 -0.26 20.68
C GLU A 196 5.01 -1.51 20.99
N GLY A 197 4.55 -2.67 20.51
CA GLY A 197 5.20 -3.95 20.73
C GLY A 197 6.47 -4.18 19.92
N LYS A 198 7.14 -5.31 20.19
CA LYS A 198 8.27 -5.77 19.37
C LYS A 198 7.76 -6.08 17.97
N THR A 199 8.34 -5.45 16.96
CA THR A 199 7.98 -5.72 15.57
C THR A 199 8.60 -7.05 15.16
N ALA A 200 7.78 -8.04 14.79
CA ALA A 200 8.33 -9.29 14.31
C ALA A 200 9.13 -9.03 13.01
N LYS A 201 10.28 -9.70 12.86
CA LYS A 201 11.22 -9.54 11.73
C LYS A 201 10.58 -9.59 10.33
N LYS A 202 9.36 -10.13 10.20
CA LYS A 202 8.65 -10.38 8.93
C LYS A 202 7.25 -9.75 8.86
N ASN A 203 6.95 -8.76 9.70
CA ASN A 203 5.67 -8.08 9.62
C ASN A 203 5.57 -7.32 8.27
N SER A 204 4.60 -7.70 7.44
CA SER A 204 4.43 -7.15 6.09
C SER A 204 4.07 -5.65 6.08
N TRP A 205 3.55 -5.14 7.20
CA TRP A 205 3.16 -3.73 7.35
C TRP A 205 4.34 -2.79 7.65
N VAL A 206 5.51 -3.29 8.07
CA VAL A 206 6.62 -2.46 8.55
C VAL A 206 7.13 -1.51 7.48
N LYS A 207 7.49 -2.06 6.32
CA LYS A 207 8.00 -1.26 5.19
C LYS A 207 6.97 -0.21 4.73
N PRO A 208 5.68 -0.54 4.51
CA PRO A 208 4.62 0.46 4.25
C PRO A 208 4.48 1.53 5.34
N VAL A 209 4.53 1.18 6.63
CA VAL A 209 4.42 2.16 7.72
C VAL A 209 5.63 3.11 7.76
N LEU A 210 6.84 2.60 7.49
CA LEU A 210 8.02 3.46 7.37
C LEU A 210 7.93 4.40 6.14
N ILE A 211 7.38 3.91 5.03
CA ILE A 211 7.09 4.74 3.84
C ILE A 211 6.07 5.83 4.18
N LEU A 212 4.99 5.48 4.90
CA LEU A 212 4.01 6.43 5.40
C LEU A 212 4.68 7.53 6.23
N VAL A 213 5.45 7.15 7.25
CA VAL A 213 6.18 8.11 8.08
C VAL A 213 7.03 9.02 7.19
N ASN A 214 7.80 8.46 6.27
CA ASN A 214 8.68 9.20 5.35
C ASN A 214 7.92 10.22 4.48
N TYR A 215 6.77 9.84 3.89
CA TYR A 215 5.95 10.77 3.12
C TYR A 215 5.45 11.94 3.98
N PHE A 216 5.01 11.67 5.21
CA PHE A 216 4.51 12.69 6.13
C PHE A 216 5.63 13.47 6.86
N MET A 217 6.91 13.23 6.55
CA MET A 217 8.01 14.13 6.96
C MET A 217 8.13 15.36 6.05
N SER A 218 7.36 15.42 4.98
CA SER A 218 7.20 16.60 4.14
C SER A 218 5.76 17.07 4.16
N ASP A 219 5.59 18.36 3.96
CA ASP A 219 4.35 19.01 3.52
C ASP A 219 4.01 18.74 2.03
N ASN A 220 4.94 18.14 1.26
CA ASN A 220 4.68 17.79 -0.14
C ASN A 220 3.59 16.71 -0.25
N ALA A 221 2.41 17.12 -0.73
CA ALA A 221 1.29 16.24 -0.98
C ALA A 221 1.56 15.21 -2.10
N ASN A 222 2.47 15.54 -3.02
CA ASN A 222 2.82 14.75 -4.21
C ASN A 222 4.32 14.34 -4.15
N PRO A 223 4.71 13.48 -3.19
CA PRO A 223 6.09 13.01 -3.08
C PRO A 223 6.45 12.12 -4.28
N ALA A 224 7.73 11.82 -4.49
CA ALA A 224 8.10 10.78 -5.45
C ALA A 224 7.63 9.41 -4.94
N TYR A 225 7.05 8.58 -5.83
CA TYR A 225 6.65 7.23 -5.50
C TYR A 225 7.85 6.37 -5.05
N ILE A 226 7.75 5.79 -3.86
CA ILE A 226 8.73 4.84 -3.34
C ILE A 226 8.36 3.43 -3.80
N LYS A 227 9.15 2.87 -4.71
CA LYS A 227 8.92 1.51 -5.19
C LYS A 227 9.33 0.50 -4.12
N MET A 228 8.41 -0.41 -3.76
CA MET A 228 8.68 -1.51 -2.84
C MET A 228 9.30 -2.71 -3.56
N ASP A 229 10.45 -2.52 -4.22
CA ASP A 229 11.22 -3.61 -4.82
C ASP A 229 12.35 -4.11 -3.91
N ASP A 230 13.20 -4.98 -4.46
CA ASP A 230 14.29 -5.63 -3.76
C ASP A 230 15.42 -4.67 -3.37
N ASP A 231 15.52 -3.48 -3.98
CA ASP A 231 16.51 -2.46 -3.59
C ASP A 231 16.05 -1.64 -2.38
N LEU A 232 14.77 -1.66 -2.02
CA LEU A 232 14.28 -1.01 -0.81
C LEU A 232 14.46 -1.93 0.41
N HIS A 233 15.32 -1.56 1.35
CA HIS A 233 15.54 -2.30 2.60
C HIS A 233 15.00 -1.55 3.82
N VAL A 234 14.67 -2.35 4.84
CA VAL A 234 14.48 -1.88 6.21
C VAL A 234 15.79 -2.08 6.93
N GLU A 235 16.48 -0.99 7.22
CA GLU A 235 17.76 -0.97 7.94
C GLU A 235 17.51 -0.97 9.45
N ARG A 236 18.35 -1.70 10.19
CA ARG A 236 18.39 -1.69 11.66
C ARG A 236 19.54 -0.80 12.10
N ILE A 237 19.22 0.29 12.78
CA ILE A 237 20.25 1.25 13.20
C ILE A 237 21.14 0.63 14.28
N LEU A 238 20.55 0.16 15.38
CA LEU A 238 21.13 -0.80 16.32
C LEU A 238 21.15 -2.19 15.66
N PRO A 239 22.33 -2.77 15.37
CA PRO A 239 22.45 -4.09 14.75
C PRO A 239 21.97 -5.20 15.67
N GLU A 240 21.57 -6.32 15.07
CA GLU A 240 21.18 -7.51 15.82
C GLU A 240 22.37 -8.23 16.45
N ASN A 241 23.49 -8.32 15.71
CA ASN A 241 24.72 -8.97 16.16
C ASN A 241 25.87 -7.96 16.08
N PRO A 242 25.92 -6.96 16.98
CA PRO A 242 27.05 -6.03 17.01
C PRO A 242 28.33 -6.76 17.46
N ASP A 243 29.48 -6.24 17.04
CA ASP A 243 30.77 -6.75 17.51
C ASP A 243 30.91 -6.57 19.04
N PRO A 244 31.51 -7.51 19.79
CA PRO A 244 31.71 -7.35 21.23
C PRO A 244 32.47 -6.07 21.64
N SER A 245 33.29 -5.52 20.75
CA SER A 245 34.06 -4.28 20.96
C SER A 245 33.32 -3.00 20.54
N SER A 246 32.19 -3.14 19.84
CA SER A 246 31.36 -2.05 19.32
C SER A 246 30.80 -1.15 20.42
N GLN A 247 30.55 0.12 20.09
CA GLN A 247 29.80 1.02 20.97
C GLN A 247 28.45 0.42 21.42
N TRP A 248 27.81 -0.40 20.58
CA TRP A 248 26.48 -0.96 20.86
C TRP A 248 26.44 -1.84 22.12
N VAL A 249 27.55 -2.50 22.46
CA VAL A 249 27.66 -3.34 23.68
C VAL A 249 27.95 -2.50 24.93
N LYS A 250 28.48 -1.28 24.74
CA LYS A 250 28.76 -0.32 25.83
C LYS A 250 27.55 0.54 26.16
N ASP A 251 26.83 0.96 25.12
CA ASP A 251 25.72 1.92 25.23
C ASP A 251 24.38 1.24 25.55
N PHE A 252 24.28 -0.08 25.39
CA PHE A 252 23.08 -0.87 25.65
C PHE A 252 23.38 -2.11 26.49
N SER A 253 22.56 -2.34 27.52
CA SER A 253 22.48 -3.62 28.19
C SER A 253 21.92 -4.72 27.27
N GLU A 254 22.11 -5.99 27.66
CA GLU A 254 21.51 -7.11 26.92
C GLU A 254 19.98 -7.05 26.89
N GLU A 255 19.36 -6.62 27.98
CA GLU A 255 17.91 -6.43 28.08
C GLU A 255 17.42 -5.33 27.13
N GLU A 256 18.10 -4.18 27.09
CA GLU A 256 17.77 -3.07 26.19
C GLU A 256 17.98 -3.45 24.72
N ARG A 257 19.05 -4.19 24.38
CA ARG A 257 19.22 -4.73 23.01
C ARG A 257 18.06 -5.67 22.66
N GLY A 258 17.66 -6.54 23.58
CA GLY A 258 16.50 -7.42 23.41
C GLY A 258 15.17 -6.67 23.21
N LEU A 259 15.04 -5.46 23.76
CA LEU A 259 13.86 -4.61 23.61
C LEU A 259 13.87 -3.84 22.28
N TYR A 260 14.97 -3.15 21.97
CA TYR A 260 14.99 -2.14 20.89
C TYR A 260 15.42 -2.66 19.52
N THR A 261 16.19 -3.75 19.42
CA THR A 261 16.72 -4.25 18.13
C THR A 261 15.64 -4.49 17.09
N HIS A 262 14.45 -4.90 17.53
CA HIS A 262 13.28 -5.16 16.69
C HIS A 262 12.14 -4.18 16.92
N SER A 263 12.39 -3.07 17.63
CA SER A 263 11.41 -2.00 17.77
C SER A 263 11.31 -1.20 16.47
N LEU A 264 10.11 -0.73 16.13
CA LEU A 264 9.88 0.18 15.01
C LEU A 264 10.77 1.43 15.10
N ALA A 265 11.06 1.90 16.31
CA ALA A 265 11.92 3.05 16.56
C ALA A 265 13.36 2.88 16.06
N ASN A 266 13.83 1.63 15.99
CA ASN A 266 15.17 1.29 15.52
C ASN A 266 15.24 1.05 13.99
N LEU A 267 14.11 1.15 13.29
CA LEU A 267 14.01 0.83 11.87
C LEU A 267 13.96 2.09 11.01
N THR A 268 14.59 2.03 9.84
CA THR A 268 14.52 3.09 8.84
C THR A 268 14.58 2.54 7.41
N LEU A 269 14.29 3.37 6.41
CA LEU A 269 14.38 2.99 5.00
C LEU A 269 15.80 3.22 4.44
N LEU A 270 16.32 2.28 3.68
CA LEU A 270 17.64 2.42 3.05
C LEU A 270 17.72 1.68 1.71
N GLY A 271 18.41 2.26 0.74
CA GLY A 271 18.68 1.58 -0.54
C GLY A 271 19.70 0.45 -0.37
N GLY A 272 19.55 -0.63 -1.13
CA GLY A 272 20.29 -1.89 -0.96
C GLY A 272 21.79 -1.74 -1.05
N THR A 273 22.26 -0.87 -1.95
CA THR A 273 23.69 -0.59 -2.07
C THR A 273 24.29 0.03 -0.80
N LYS A 274 23.54 0.85 -0.07
CA LYS A 274 23.98 1.39 1.24
C LYS A 274 23.80 0.39 2.36
N ASN A 275 22.70 -0.37 2.34
CA ASN A 275 22.39 -1.38 3.35
C ASN A 275 23.47 -2.47 3.44
N THR A 276 24.04 -2.88 2.30
CA THR A 276 25.16 -3.84 2.27
C THR A 276 26.46 -3.30 2.87
N GLN A 277 26.60 -1.98 3.03
CA GLN A 277 27.82 -1.34 3.55
C GLN A 277 27.72 -1.00 5.05
N ALA A 278 26.51 -0.95 5.62
CA ALA A 278 26.27 -0.47 6.98
C ALA A 278 25.92 -1.54 8.06
N PRO A 279 25.90 -2.87 7.81
CA PRO A 279 25.05 -3.78 8.59
C PRO A 279 25.36 -3.80 10.10
N ASN A 280 26.64 -3.86 10.48
CA ASN A 280 27.07 -3.97 11.89
C ASN A 280 28.00 -2.82 12.34
N LEU A 281 28.04 -1.72 11.59
CA LEU A 281 28.88 -0.58 11.96
C LEU A 281 28.31 0.16 13.17
N ASP A 282 29.19 0.89 13.86
CA ASP A 282 28.81 1.82 14.91
C ASP A 282 28.01 3.00 14.31
N PHE A 283 27.23 3.68 15.16
CA PHE A 283 26.27 4.70 14.70
C PHE A 283 26.96 5.79 13.90
N LYS A 284 28.12 6.25 14.36
CA LYS A 284 28.88 7.32 13.71
C LYS A 284 29.17 6.98 12.25
N GLU A 285 29.67 5.79 11.98
CA GLU A 285 29.97 5.31 10.63
C GLU A 285 28.69 5.10 9.80
N LYS A 286 27.61 4.56 10.40
CA LYS A 286 26.32 4.43 9.72
C LYS A 286 25.79 5.78 9.23
N LYS A 287 25.88 6.82 10.07
CA LYS A 287 25.46 8.19 9.71
C LYS A 287 26.21 8.72 8.50
N GLU A 288 27.53 8.53 8.46
CA GLU A 288 28.34 8.97 7.33
C GLU A 288 27.91 8.26 6.02
N ILE A 289 27.59 6.96 6.06
CA ILE A 289 27.05 6.22 4.91
C ILE A 289 25.68 6.78 4.49
N TYR A 290 24.79 7.05 5.45
CA TYR A 290 23.47 7.61 5.17
C TYR A 290 23.57 8.98 4.49
N MET A 291 24.52 9.81 4.93
CA MET A 291 24.78 11.13 4.39
C MET A 291 25.59 11.12 3.08
N GLY A 292 26.10 9.96 2.67
CA GLY A 292 26.93 9.85 1.46
C GLY A 292 28.33 10.45 1.64
N ASN A 293 28.81 10.52 2.87
CA ASN A 293 30.16 10.93 3.18
C ASN A 293 31.12 9.74 2.98
N ALA A 294 32.36 10.02 2.60
CA ALA A 294 33.35 8.98 2.38
C ALA A 294 33.73 8.33 3.72
N VAL A 295 33.23 7.12 3.96
CA VAL A 295 33.69 6.26 5.05
C VAL A 295 34.84 5.40 4.53
N LYS A 296 35.90 5.21 5.33
CA LYS A 296 36.99 4.28 5.03
C LYS A 296 36.50 2.83 5.18
N LEU A 297 35.66 2.36 4.26
CA LEU A 297 35.06 1.03 4.24
C LEU A 297 36.01 -0.06 3.71
N GLY A 298 37.31 0.22 3.68
CA GLY A 298 38.34 -0.62 3.10
C GLY A 298 38.66 -0.27 1.64
N LYS A 299 39.54 -1.09 1.05
CA LYS A 299 40.08 -0.91 -0.30
C LYS A 299 39.41 -1.90 -1.27
N ASP A 300 39.17 -1.47 -2.51
CA ASP A 300 38.79 -2.37 -3.61
C ASP A 300 39.93 -3.36 -3.93
N LYS A 301 39.69 -4.30 -4.85
CA LYS A 301 40.70 -5.29 -5.28
C LYS A 301 41.98 -4.65 -5.85
N ARG A 302 42.00 -3.33 -6.09
CA ARG A 302 43.11 -2.53 -6.61
C ARG A 302 43.68 -1.55 -5.56
N GLY A 303 43.29 -1.67 -4.29
CA GLY A 303 43.81 -0.82 -3.24
C GLY A 303 43.14 0.55 -3.10
N ARG A 304 42.08 0.85 -3.85
CA ARG A 304 41.41 2.17 -3.83
C ARG A 304 40.27 2.20 -2.82
N GLU A 305 40.12 3.30 -2.10
CA GLU A 305 38.99 3.48 -1.18
C GLU A 305 37.67 3.40 -1.95
N LYS A 306 36.76 2.52 -1.51
CA LYS A 306 35.40 2.49 -2.05
C LYS A 306 34.64 3.69 -1.50
N THR A 307 34.36 4.70 -2.32
CA THR A 307 33.57 5.86 -1.91
C THR A 307 32.17 5.80 -2.51
N PHE A 308 31.15 5.74 -1.66
CA PHE A 308 29.75 5.97 -2.07
C PHE A 308 29.38 7.41 -1.70
N LYS A 309 29.25 8.29 -2.70
CA LYS A 309 29.13 9.75 -2.50
C LYS A 309 27.72 10.30 -2.77
N VAL A 310 26.69 9.58 -2.33
CA VAL A 310 25.30 9.99 -2.56
C VAL A 310 24.53 9.83 -1.27
N MET A 311 23.85 10.89 -0.81
CA MET A 311 22.98 10.86 0.37
C MET A 311 21.78 9.92 0.13
N THR A 312 21.22 9.36 1.20
CA THR A 312 19.92 8.67 1.12
C THR A 312 18.81 9.66 0.73
N CYS A 313 17.83 9.21 -0.07
CA CYS A 313 16.66 10.02 -0.41
C CYS A 313 15.54 9.96 0.65
N TYR A 314 15.65 9.05 1.63
CA TYR A 314 14.64 8.87 2.67
C TYR A 314 14.81 9.89 3.79
N LYS A 315 13.87 10.84 3.90
CA LYS A 315 13.84 11.90 4.91
C LYS A 315 13.94 11.34 6.33
N MET A 316 13.30 10.21 6.60
CA MET A 316 13.36 9.57 7.92
C MET A 316 14.75 9.07 8.30
N THR A 317 15.56 8.70 7.31
CA THR A 317 16.94 8.25 7.51
C THR A 317 17.88 9.44 7.62
N ILE A 318 17.62 10.52 6.88
CA ILE A 318 18.32 11.80 7.03
C ILE A 318 18.12 12.34 8.45
N ASP A 319 16.88 12.31 8.96
CA ASP A 319 16.52 12.71 10.32
C ASP A 319 17.28 11.89 11.39
N VAL A 320 17.32 10.56 11.26
CA VAL A 320 18.17 9.70 12.11
C VAL A 320 19.63 10.14 12.05
N ALA A 321 20.13 10.47 10.87
CA ALA A 321 21.51 10.91 10.70
C ALA A 321 21.80 12.30 11.32
N GLN A 322 20.78 13.04 11.76
CA GLN A 322 20.97 14.28 12.54
C GLN A 322 21.08 14.01 14.05
N CYS A 323 20.66 12.84 14.56
CA CYS A 323 20.80 12.52 15.98
C CYS A 323 22.27 12.46 16.39
N THR A 324 22.64 13.09 17.51
CA THR A 324 24.03 13.11 17.99
C THR A 324 24.52 11.72 18.38
N GLU A 325 23.68 10.96 19.07
CA GLU A 325 23.94 9.64 19.61
C GLU A 325 22.74 8.72 19.37
N TRP A 326 22.96 7.41 19.48
CA TRP A 326 21.91 6.39 19.38
C TRP A 326 21.94 5.52 20.64
N THR A 327 21.19 5.95 21.65
CA THR A 327 21.14 5.37 23.00
C THR A 327 19.70 4.93 23.31
N PRO A 328 19.47 4.18 24.41
CA PRO A 328 18.11 3.87 24.87
C PRO A 328 17.22 5.12 25.00
N LYS A 329 17.78 6.24 25.47
CA LYS A 329 17.06 7.51 25.62
C LYS A 329 16.63 8.11 24.27
N SER A 330 17.50 8.10 23.26
CA SER A 330 17.14 8.61 21.94
C SER A 330 16.11 7.71 21.24
N LEU A 331 16.20 6.39 21.46
CA LEU A 331 15.24 5.42 20.92
C LEU A 331 13.85 5.58 21.52
N GLU A 332 13.73 5.78 22.84
CA GLU A 332 12.42 6.00 23.47
C GLU A 332 11.78 7.31 22.98
N LYS A 333 12.55 8.41 22.93
CA LYS A 333 12.08 9.67 22.35
C LYS A 333 11.58 9.48 20.92
N ARG A 334 12.37 8.81 20.08
CA ARG A 334 11.99 8.54 18.69
C ARG A 334 10.76 7.65 18.59
N LYS A 335 10.61 6.67 19.49
CA LYS A 335 9.43 5.79 19.55
C LYS A 335 8.17 6.62 19.77
N GLU A 336 8.17 7.51 20.74
CA GLU A 336 7.04 8.42 21.02
C GLU A 336 6.71 9.28 19.79
N GLU A 337 7.72 9.94 19.20
CA GLU A 337 7.54 10.80 18.03
C GLU A 337 7.01 10.04 16.81
N LEU A 338 7.52 8.83 16.55
CA LEU A 338 7.06 7.98 15.46
C LEU A 338 5.62 7.52 15.67
N ILE A 339 5.28 7.05 16.88
CA ILE A 339 3.92 6.61 17.19
C ILE A 339 2.95 7.77 17.03
N GLN A 340 3.24 8.94 17.62
CA GLN A 340 2.41 10.13 17.48
C GLN A 340 2.19 10.50 16.00
N LYS A 341 3.24 10.44 15.18
CA LYS A 341 3.14 10.73 13.75
C LYS A 341 2.29 9.71 13.00
N ILE A 342 2.48 8.42 13.25
CA ILE A 342 1.69 7.36 12.63
C ILE A 342 0.21 7.50 13.04
N GLU A 343 -0.06 7.72 14.32
CA GLU A 343 -1.41 7.91 14.83
C GLU A 343 -2.09 9.15 14.26
N SER A 344 -1.37 10.27 14.12
CA SER A 344 -1.91 11.51 13.54
C SER A 344 -2.46 11.33 12.11
N VAL A 345 -1.91 10.36 11.37
CA VAL A 345 -2.32 10.07 9.99
C VAL A 345 -3.37 8.95 9.95
N LEU A 346 -3.21 7.93 10.79
CA LEU A 346 -3.96 6.68 10.68
C LEU A 346 -5.17 6.58 11.60
N THR A 347 -5.28 7.41 12.64
CA THR A 347 -6.45 7.42 13.52
C THR A 347 -7.58 8.25 12.92
N LEU A 348 -8.82 7.91 13.32
CA LEU A 348 -10.06 8.38 12.71
C LEU A 348 -10.71 9.50 13.50
#